data_AF-M2TMF3-F1
#
_entry.id   AF-M2TMF3-F1
#
_cell.length_a   1.000
_cell.length_b   1.000
_cell.length_c   1.000
_cell.angle_alpha   90.00
_cell.angle_beta   90.00
_cell.angle_gamma   90.00
#
_symmetry.space_group_name_H-M   'P 1'
#
loop_
_entity.id
_entity.type
_entity.pdbx_description
1 polymer ?
#
loop_
_entity_poly.entity_id
_entity_poly.type
_entity_poly.pdbx_seq_one_letter_code
_entity_poly.pdbx_strand_id
1 'polypeptide(L)'
;MAVTFRSDDRVRVYDDGAQLYRCTYRSPLAIRLSDQVAGDCVTLADGDFGFTVYHHTTAANAALIHSSGELWSSTWNLAGTAELANVSHLYFTTLSTIEDEADLRRVAMSSFATIGFQTTSDRYREAAVALPVYKGSVDARGSAIRFVVPLKIIAPPHLLFHPLTRAEQAYYEVVGQEIVRVAVKPSVAGTITSDEVGVPPPGLKRFSYVVEGDASGLDGLVESMREASAFGVAHIEPLNVGLDLFEFWQANKNRDLHSGRTFEARLLRH
;
A
#
# COMPACT_ATOMS: atom_id res chain seq x y z
N MET A 1 15.64 -15.48 7.58
CA MET A 1 14.41 -15.17 8.34
C MET A 1 13.30 -16.04 7.78
N ALA A 2 12.37 -16.52 8.61
CA ALA A 2 11.24 -17.32 8.15
C ALA A 2 9.95 -16.84 8.83
N VAL A 3 8.89 -16.69 8.05
CA VAL A 3 7.52 -16.45 8.54
C VAL A 3 6.73 -17.73 8.32
N THR A 4 5.98 -18.16 9.33
CA THR A 4 5.13 -19.36 9.26
C THR A 4 3.73 -19.00 9.72
N PHE A 5 2.73 -19.35 8.94
CA PHE A 5 1.31 -19.24 9.26
C PHE A 5 0.60 -20.47 8.71
N ARG A 6 -0.57 -20.79 9.27
CA ARG A 6 -1.34 -21.98 8.94
C ARG A 6 -2.79 -21.63 8.67
N SER A 7 -3.49 -22.51 7.96
CA SER A 7 -4.90 -22.36 7.64
C SER A 7 -5.78 -22.22 8.90
N ASP A 8 -5.47 -22.97 9.95
CA ASP A 8 -6.16 -22.95 11.25
C ASP A 8 -5.77 -21.77 12.15
N ASP A 9 -4.75 -21.00 11.77
CA ASP A 9 -4.32 -19.76 12.44
C ASP A 9 -5.06 -18.52 11.90
N ARG A 10 -6.07 -18.69 11.04
CA ARG A 10 -6.88 -17.58 10.52
C ARG A 10 -7.66 -16.89 11.65
N VAL A 11 -7.47 -15.58 11.76
CA VAL A 11 -8.06 -14.73 12.81
C VAL A 11 -9.31 -14.01 12.30
N ARG A 12 -9.27 -13.48 11.08
CA ARG A 12 -10.37 -12.67 10.51
C ARG A 12 -10.36 -12.74 8.98
N VAL A 13 -11.52 -12.52 8.37
CA VAL A 13 -11.70 -12.37 6.92
C VAL A 13 -12.44 -11.07 6.66
N TYR A 14 -12.01 -10.32 5.65
CA TYR A 14 -12.58 -9.04 5.26
C TYR A 14 -13.36 -9.14 3.95
N ASP A 15 -14.26 -8.16 3.70
CA ASP A 15 -15.18 -8.15 2.56
C ASP A 15 -14.48 -8.06 1.19
N ASP A 16 -13.22 -7.61 1.15
CA ASP A 16 -12.40 -7.58 -0.07
C ASP A 16 -11.62 -8.88 -0.31
N GLY A 17 -11.82 -9.90 0.53
CA GLY A 17 -11.14 -11.18 0.45
C GLY A 17 -9.81 -11.22 1.19
N ALA A 18 -9.36 -10.13 1.83
CA ALA A 18 -8.19 -10.20 2.69
C ALA A 18 -8.45 -11.11 3.89
N GLN A 19 -7.43 -11.91 4.26
CA GLN A 19 -7.48 -12.82 5.40
C GLN A 19 -6.33 -12.51 6.35
N LEU A 20 -6.66 -12.29 7.63
CA LEU A 20 -5.69 -12.04 8.69
C LEU A 20 -5.35 -13.37 9.36
N TYR A 21 -4.07 -13.67 9.49
CA TYR A 21 -3.56 -14.87 10.15
C TYR A 21 -2.68 -14.53 11.34
N ARG A 22 -2.65 -15.45 12.32
CA ARG A 22 -1.58 -15.48 13.31
C ARG A 22 -0.32 -16.06 12.65
N CYS A 23 0.78 -15.33 12.78
CA CYS A 23 2.06 -15.73 12.20
C CYS A 23 3.10 -15.97 13.30
N THR A 24 4.03 -16.90 13.06
CA THR A 24 5.25 -17.09 13.84
C THR A 24 6.44 -16.63 13.01
N TYR A 25 7.26 -15.76 13.60
CA TYR A 25 8.50 -15.29 12.98
C TYR A 25 9.71 -15.96 13.62
N ARG A 26 10.65 -16.42 12.77
CA ARG A 26 11.95 -16.94 13.19
C ARG A 26 13.06 -16.13 12.52
N SER A 27 13.87 -15.47 13.34
CA SER A 27 15.03 -14.66 12.92
C SER A 27 16.31 -15.21 13.56
N PRO A 28 17.48 -15.09 12.90
CA PRO A 28 18.76 -15.28 13.58
C PRO A 28 18.85 -14.37 14.81
N LEU A 29 19.46 -14.85 15.90
CA LEU A 29 19.58 -14.10 17.17
C LEU A 29 20.22 -12.71 17.01
N ALA A 30 21.05 -12.53 15.98
CA ALA A 30 21.73 -11.27 15.68
C ALA A 30 20.81 -10.20 15.06
N ILE A 31 19.63 -10.56 14.55
CA ILE A 31 18.68 -9.63 13.93
C ILE A 31 17.44 -9.53 14.82
N ARG A 32 17.33 -8.40 15.52
CA ARG A 32 16.14 -8.05 16.32
C ARG A 32 15.03 -7.62 15.38
N LEU A 33 13.99 -8.44 15.29
CA LEU A 33 12.82 -8.15 14.45
C LEU A 33 12.08 -6.87 14.88
N SER A 34 12.05 -6.58 16.18
CA SER A 34 11.46 -5.34 16.72
C SER A 34 12.00 -4.09 16.03
N ASP A 35 13.28 -4.11 15.65
CA ASP A 35 13.98 -2.98 15.07
C ASP A 35 13.71 -2.88 13.55
N GLN A 36 12.92 -3.82 13.00
CA GLN A 36 12.57 -3.93 11.58
C GLN A 36 11.05 -3.85 11.35
N VAL A 37 10.26 -3.72 12.41
CA VAL A 37 8.80 -3.55 12.31
C VAL A 37 8.49 -2.11 11.92
N ALA A 38 7.65 -1.95 10.90
CA ALA A 38 7.07 -0.67 10.51
C ALA A 38 5.60 -0.62 10.94
N GLY A 39 5.23 0.46 11.66
CA GLY A 39 3.87 0.70 12.13
C GLY A 39 3.45 -0.11 13.36
N ASP A 40 2.38 0.35 14.01
CA ASP A 40 1.78 -0.29 15.18
C ASP A 40 0.34 -0.72 14.89
N CYS A 41 -0.10 -1.82 15.49
CA CYS A 41 -1.47 -2.32 15.39
C CYS A 41 -2.19 -2.20 16.75
N VAL A 42 -3.48 -1.87 16.71
CA VAL A 42 -4.35 -1.77 17.90
C VAL A 42 -5.61 -2.60 17.71
N THR A 43 -6.17 -3.11 18.80
CA THR A 43 -7.49 -3.74 18.82
C THR A 43 -8.57 -2.67 18.93
N LEU A 44 -9.57 -2.74 18.06
CA LEU A 44 -10.71 -1.84 18.02
C LEU A 44 -11.82 -2.31 18.97
N ALA A 45 -12.78 -1.43 19.26
CA ALA A 45 -13.88 -1.71 20.18
C ALA A 45 -14.79 -2.86 19.72
N ASP A 46 -14.89 -3.09 18.40
CA ASP A 46 -15.62 -4.21 17.79
C ASP A 46 -14.81 -5.52 17.74
N GLY A 47 -13.62 -5.55 18.36
CA GLY A 47 -12.69 -6.68 18.33
C GLY A 47 -11.98 -6.88 16.99
N ASP A 48 -12.09 -5.94 16.06
CA ASP A 48 -11.26 -5.88 14.85
C ASP A 48 -9.90 -5.23 15.17
N PHE A 49 -9.09 -5.02 14.14
CA PHE A 49 -7.78 -4.41 14.23
C PHE A 49 -7.73 -3.10 13.43
N GLY A 50 -6.87 -2.19 13.87
CA GLY A 50 -6.53 -0.97 13.13
C GLY A 50 -5.02 -0.74 13.13
N PHE A 51 -4.53 -0.07 12.09
CA PHE A 51 -3.16 0.42 12.03
C PHE A 51 -3.08 1.82 12.63
N THR A 52 -2.09 2.05 13.48
CA THR A 52 -1.66 3.40 13.86
C THR A 52 -0.82 3.97 12.74
N VAL A 53 -1.26 5.09 12.19
CA VAL A 53 -0.62 5.77 11.06
C VAL A 53 -0.63 7.28 11.30
N TYR A 54 0.07 8.00 10.44
CA TYR A 54 0.30 9.43 10.56
C TYR A 54 -0.03 10.14 9.24
N HIS A 55 -0.67 11.29 9.36
CA HIS A 55 -0.86 12.23 8.26
C HIS A 55 0.03 13.45 8.46
N HIS A 56 1.03 13.61 7.59
CA HIS A 56 1.99 14.71 7.64
C HIS A 56 1.51 15.92 6.84
N THR A 57 1.34 17.04 7.52
CA THR A 57 0.76 18.27 6.97
C THR A 57 1.34 19.52 7.64
N THR A 58 0.81 20.70 7.31
CA THR A 58 1.18 21.95 7.98
C THR A 58 0.38 22.13 9.27
N ALA A 59 0.90 22.90 10.23
CA ALA A 59 0.18 23.18 11.47
C ALA A 59 -1.21 23.82 11.24
N ALA A 60 -1.33 24.68 10.23
CA ALA A 60 -2.60 25.30 9.84
C ALA A 60 -3.60 24.25 9.34
N ASN A 61 -3.17 23.34 8.47
CA ASN A 61 -4.03 22.27 7.96
C ASN A 61 -4.39 21.25 9.05
N ALA A 62 -3.47 20.97 9.98
CA ALA A 62 -3.76 20.10 11.11
C ALA A 62 -4.87 20.68 12.00
N ALA A 63 -4.84 21.99 12.28
CA ALA A 63 -5.91 22.67 13.01
C ALA A 63 -7.26 22.59 12.25
N LEU A 64 -7.24 22.76 10.93
CA LEU A 64 -8.45 22.60 10.10
C LEU A 64 -9.01 21.18 10.17
N ILE A 65 -8.17 20.15 10.02
CA ILE A 65 -8.59 18.74 10.10
C ILE A 65 -9.21 18.43 11.47
N HIS A 66 -8.59 18.87 12.56
CA HIS A 66 -9.13 18.64 13.91
C HIS A 66 -10.47 19.37 14.14
N SER A 67 -10.62 20.58 13.59
CA SER A 67 -11.85 21.36 13.77
C SER A 67 -13.00 20.90 12.86
N SER A 68 -12.71 20.44 11.65
CA SER A 68 -13.73 19.92 10.72
C SER A 68 -14.14 18.49 11.06
N GLY A 69 -13.24 17.69 11.63
CA GLY A 69 -13.44 16.24 11.76
C GLY A 69 -13.41 15.52 10.41
N GLU A 70 -12.86 16.16 9.37
CA GLU A 70 -12.79 15.63 8.02
C GLU A 70 -11.34 15.52 7.54
N LEU A 71 -11.04 14.44 6.83
CA LEU A 71 -9.80 14.27 6.10
C LEU A 71 -10.10 14.21 4.60
N TRP A 72 -9.63 15.21 3.86
CA TRP A 72 -9.92 15.30 2.43
C TRP A 72 -9.06 14.33 1.63
N SER A 73 -9.68 13.63 0.69
CA SER A 73 -9.00 12.71 -0.21
C SER A 73 -8.24 13.45 -1.31
N SER A 74 -7.12 12.89 -1.73
CA SER A 74 -6.32 13.35 -2.86
C SER A 74 -6.61 12.51 -4.11
N THR A 75 -6.74 13.16 -5.27
CA THR A 75 -6.86 12.48 -6.57
C THR A 75 -5.52 12.06 -7.14
N TRP A 76 -4.39 12.47 -6.55
CA TRP A 76 -3.07 12.15 -7.09
C TRP A 76 -2.77 10.65 -7.05
N ASN A 77 -1.95 10.18 -7.98
CA ASN A 77 -1.41 8.82 -7.96
C ASN A 77 -0.34 8.64 -6.86
N LEU A 78 0.14 7.42 -6.67
CA LEU A 78 1.13 7.07 -5.66
C LEU A 78 2.42 7.90 -5.77
N ALA A 79 2.89 8.19 -6.98
CA ALA A 79 4.04 9.07 -7.23
C ALA A 79 3.75 10.57 -6.99
N GLY A 80 2.48 10.98 -6.90
CA GLY A 80 2.08 12.38 -6.77
C GLY A 80 2.37 13.23 -8.00
N THR A 81 2.33 12.64 -9.20
CA THR A 81 2.70 13.30 -10.47
C THR A 81 1.59 13.36 -11.51
N ALA A 82 0.50 12.60 -11.32
CA ALA A 82 -0.70 12.69 -12.15
C ALA A 82 -1.95 12.48 -11.30
N GLU A 83 -3.07 13.06 -11.73
CA GLU A 83 -4.38 12.85 -11.08
C GLU A 83 -5.11 11.63 -11.66
N LEU A 84 -5.87 10.97 -10.81
CA LEU A 84 -6.77 9.87 -11.10
C LEU A 84 -8.21 10.39 -11.17
N ALA A 85 -8.94 10.02 -12.21
CA ALA A 85 -10.28 10.52 -12.49
C ALA A 85 -11.38 9.74 -11.74
N ASN A 86 -11.16 8.45 -11.45
CA ASN A 86 -12.18 7.54 -10.90
C ASN A 86 -11.89 7.01 -9.50
N VAL A 87 -10.83 7.50 -8.84
CA VAL A 87 -10.50 7.19 -7.44
C VAL A 87 -9.83 8.39 -6.78
N SER A 88 -10.02 8.52 -5.47
CA SER A 88 -9.19 9.36 -4.61
C SER A 88 -8.73 8.54 -3.41
N HIS A 89 -7.70 9.02 -2.73
CA HIS A 89 -7.13 8.32 -1.57
C HIS A 89 -6.92 9.25 -0.40
N LEU A 90 -7.18 8.75 0.80
CA LEU A 90 -6.61 9.29 2.03
C LEU A 90 -5.21 8.69 2.17
N TYR A 91 -4.19 9.54 2.31
CA TYR A 91 -2.79 9.12 2.40
C TYR A 91 -2.29 9.24 3.83
N PHE A 92 -1.70 8.16 4.30
CA PHE A 92 -1.05 8.05 5.59
C PHE A 92 0.31 7.38 5.45
N THR A 93 1.11 7.47 6.51
CA THR A 93 2.35 6.72 6.64
C THR A 93 2.50 6.13 8.03
N THR A 94 3.25 5.04 8.13
CA THR A 94 3.68 4.46 9.40
C THR A 94 4.79 5.26 10.10
N LEU A 95 5.39 6.24 9.42
CA LEU A 95 6.40 7.13 10.00
C LEU A 95 5.76 8.22 10.88
N SER A 96 6.08 8.24 12.18
CA SER A 96 5.61 9.29 13.10
C SER A 96 6.23 10.66 12.83
N THR A 97 7.43 10.66 12.25
CA THR A 97 8.23 11.83 11.90
C THR A 97 8.87 11.60 10.53
N ILE A 98 9.09 12.68 9.77
CA ILE A 98 9.92 12.66 8.57
C ILE A 98 11.15 13.48 8.95
N GLU A 99 12.28 12.81 9.18
CA GLU A 99 13.47 13.46 9.75
C GLU A 99 14.47 13.87 8.67
N ASP A 100 14.49 13.14 7.56
CA ASP A 100 15.47 13.34 6.50
C ASP A 100 14.92 13.02 5.09
N GLU A 101 15.80 13.13 4.11
CA GLU A 101 15.49 12.82 2.71
C GLU A 101 15.25 11.32 2.48
N ALA A 102 15.81 10.42 3.30
CA ALA A 102 15.54 8.99 3.18
C ALA A 102 14.09 8.68 3.61
N ASP A 103 13.60 9.30 4.68
CA ASP A 103 12.20 9.21 5.10
C ASP A 103 11.24 9.78 4.05
N LEU A 104 11.57 10.94 3.45
CA LEU A 104 10.77 11.48 2.33
C LEU A 104 10.61 10.46 1.20
N ARG A 105 11.69 9.77 0.83
CA ARG A 105 11.67 8.77 -0.25
C ARG A 105 10.82 7.56 0.10
N ARG A 106 10.79 7.14 1.37
CA ARG A 106 9.94 6.04 1.85
C ARG A 106 8.45 6.34 1.67
N VAL A 107 8.06 7.61 1.66
CA VAL A 107 6.67 8.07 1.44
C VAL A 107 6.44 8.64 0.03
N ALA A 108 7.22 8.19 -0.96
CA ALA A 108 7.10 8.59 -2.36
C ALA A 108 7.26 10.11 -2.61
N MET A 109 8.13 10.76 -1.85
CA MET A 109 8.47 12.18 -2.02
C MET A 109 9.99 12.36 -2.11
N SER A 110 10.42 13.51 -2.63
CA SER A 110 11.84 13.90 -2.59
C SER A 110 12.02 15.42 -2.69
N SER A 111 13.07 15.95 -2.06
CA SER A 111 13.52 17.34 -2.25
C SER A 111 13.95 17.63 -3.70
N PHE A 112 14.33 16.60 -4.44
CA PHE A 112 14.77 16.66 -5.83
C PHE A 112 13.69 16.22 -6.83
N ALA A 113 12.45 16.00 -6.37
CA ALA A 113 11.33 15.54 -7.18
C ALA A 113 11.58 14.22 -7.94
N THR A 114 12.57 13.43 -7.50
CA THR A 114 12.93 12.16 -8.14
C THR A 114 13.36 11.10 -7.12
N ILE A 115 13.04 9.84 -7.40
CA ILE A 115 13.54 8.67 -6.66
C ILE A 115 14.18 7.70 -7.65
N GLY A 116 15.34 7.17 -7.31
CA GLY A 116 16.05 6.19 -8.14
C GLY A 116 15.50 4.78 -7.93
N PHE A 117 15.19 4.10 -9.03
CA PHE A 117 14.90 2.66 -9.06
C PHE A 117 15.92 1.96 -9.97
N GLN A 118 16.23 0.70 -9.67
CA GLN A 118 17.14 -0.13 -10.43
C GLN A 118 16.43 -1.41 -10.86
N THR A 119 16.72 -1.89 -12.07
CA THR A 119 16.15 -3.15 -12.57
C THR A 119 16.73 -4.35 -11.84
N THR A 120 15.97 -5.45 -11.82
CA THR A 120 16.43 -6.76 -11.34
C THR A 120 16.50 -7.72 -12.53
N SER A 121 17.71 -8.07 -12.96
CA SER A 121 17.93 -8.95 -14.10
C SER A 121 19.29 -9.67 -14.02
N ASP A 122 19.66 -10.38 -15.09
CA ASP A 122 21.01 -10.98 -15.26
C ASP A 122 21.93 -10.12 -16.14
N ARG A 123 21.61 -8.84 -16.35
CA ARG A 123 22.44 -7.95 -17.18
C ARG A 123 23.76 -7.66 -16.45
N TYR A 124 24.83 -7.49 -17.23
CA TYR A 124 26.14 -7.11 -16.67
C TYR A 124 26.08 -5.77 -15.91
N ARG A 125 25.23 -4.86 -16.37
CA ARG A 125 24.93 -3.60 -15.69
C ARG A 125 23.43 -3.37 -15.71
N GLU A 126 22.84 -3.28 -14.53
CA GLU A 126 21.43 -2.98 -14.39
C GLU A 126 21.10 -1.58 -14.90
N ALA A 127 19.92 -1.47 -15.49
CA ALA A 127 19.37 -0.19 -15.87
C ALA A 127 18.82 0.50 -14.61
N ALA A 128 18.76 1.83 -14.64
CA ALA A 128 18.19 2.62 -13.56
C ALA A 128 17.32 3.73 -14.13
N VAL A 129 16.28 4.08 -13.40
CA VAL A 129 15.37 5.17 -13.73
C VAL A 129 15.31 6.16 -12.57
N ALA A 130 15.42 7.45 -12.88
CA ALA A 130 15.06 8.51 -11.96
C ALA A 130 13.56 8.78 -12.13
N LEU A 131 12.74 8.12 -11.32
CA LEU A 131 11.29 8.25 -11.35
C LEU A 131 10.89 9.64 -10.81
N PRO A 132 10.14 10.45 -11.57
CA PRO A 132 9.56 11.68 -11.03
C PRO A 132 8.55 11.38 -9.92
N VAL A 133 8.67 12.11 -8.81
CA VAL A 133 7.77 12.04 -7.66
C VAL A 133 7.39 13.43 -7.16
N TYR A 134 6.41 13.51 -6.27
CA TYR A 134 6.04 14.76 -5.62
C TYR A 134 7.25 15.42 -4.95
N LYS A 135 7.45 16.71 -5.27
CA LYS A 135 8.51 17.51 -4.66
C LYS A 135 8.09 17.90 -3.24
N GLY A 136 8.72 17.28 -2.25
CA GLY A 136 8.54 17.60 -0.83
C GLY A 136 9.76 18.29 -0.25
N SER A 137 9.69 18.70 1.01
CA SER A 137 10.86 18.97 1.83
C SER A 137 10.57 18.54 3.26
N VAL A 138 11.62 18.25 4.02
CA VAL A 138 11.52 17.85 5.43
C VAL A 138 10.85 18.98 6.24
N ASP A 139 11.23 20.23 5.97
CA ASP A 139 10.72 21.41 6.67
C ASP A 139 9.25 21.74 6.35
N ALA A 140 8.71 21.28 5.21
CA ALA A 140 7.37 21.63 4.76
C ALA A 140 6.25 20.90 5.52
N ARG A 141 6.58 19.91 6.36
CA ARG A 141 5.60 19.06 7.08
C ARG A 141 5.81 19.07 8.59
N GLY A 142 5.80 20.26 9.17
CA GLY A 142 6.02 20.47 10.61
C GLY A 142 4.92 19.96 11.55
N SER A 143 3.95 19.17 11.08
CA SER A 143 2.92 18.56 11.93
C SER A 143 2.52 17.18 11.43
N ALA A 144 2.46 16.22 12.35
CA ALA A 144 1.99 14.87 12.10
C ALA A 144 0.76 14.60 12.97
N ILE A 145 -0.36 14.25 12.34
CA ILE A 145 -1.58 13.87 13.05
C ILE A 145 -1.63 12.35 13.13
N ARG A 146 -1.73 11.81 14.35
CA ARG A 146 -1.88 10.37 14.58
C ARG A 146 -3.32 9.95 14.32
N PHE A 147 -3.50 8.85 13.60
CA PHE A 147 -4.78 8.23 13.34
C PHE A 147 -4.72 6.72 13.60
N VAL A 148 -5.89 6.14 13.81
CA VAL A 148 -6.14 4.70 13.73
C VAL A 148 -6.99 4.44 12.49
N VAL A 149 -6.49 3.64 11.55
CA VAL A 149 -7.23 3.24 10.34
C VAL A 149 -7.63 1.77 10.47
N PRO A 150 -8.93 1.44 10.47
CA PRO A 150 -9.38 0.04 10.50
C PRO A 150 -8.83 -0.78 9.34
N LEU A 151 -8.37 -2.00 9.59
CA LEU A 151 -7.77 -2.85 8.54
C LEU A 151 -8.73 -3.10 7.37
N LYS A 152 -10.03 -3.24 7.66
CA LYS A 152 -11.10 -3.54 6.70
C LYS A 152 -11.32 -2.51 5.59
N ILE A 153 -10.74 -1.30 5.71
CA ILE A 153 -10.87 -0.20 4.74
C ILE A 153 -9.56 0.19 4.06
N ILE A 154 -8.44 -0.43 4.45
CA ILE A 154 -7.14 -0.15 3.83
C ILE A 154 -7.11 -0.72 2.42
N ALA A 155 -6.71 0.09 1.46
CA ALA A 155 -6.53 -0.34 0.09
C ALA A 155 -5.27 -1.22 -0.04
N PRO A 156 -5.33 -2.31 -0.81
CA PRO A 156 -4.19 -3.19 -1.01
C PRO A 156 -3.05 -2.45 -1.73
N PRO A 157 -1.77 -2.67 -1.33
CA PRO A 157 -0.63 -2.00 -1.94
C PRO A 157 -0.31 -2.59 -3.32
N HIS A 158 0.39 -1.82 -4.16
CA HIS A 158 0.87 -2.29 -5.45
C HIS A 158 2.11 -3.18 -5.30
N LEU A 159 2.40 -3.96 -6.34
CA LEU A 159 3.47 -4.94 -6.33
C LEU A 159 4.53 -4.61 -7.39
N LEU A 160 5.76 -5.02 -7.11
CA LEU A 160 6.81 -5.20 -8.10
C LEU A 160 7.21 -6.68 -8.12
N PHE A 161 7.17 -7.28 -9.29
CA PHE A 161 7.67 -8.63 -9.51
C PHE A 161 9.16 -8.56 -9.86
N HIS A 162 9.98 -9.24 -9.07
CA HIS A 162 11.40 -9.42 -9.32
C HIS A 162 11.59 -10.82 -9.92
N PRO A 163 12.11 -10.93 -11.16
CA PRO A 163 12.31 -12.23 -11.79
C PRO A 163 13.45 -13.01 -11.10
N LEU A 164 13.47 -14.31 -11.36
CA LEU A 164 14.61 -15.16 -11.01
C LEU A 164 15.87 -14.64 -11.70
N THR A 165 16.94 -14.46 -10.93
CA THR A 165 18.28 -14.13 -11.45
C THR A 165 19.26 -15.23 -11.02
N ARG A 166 20.51 -15.13 -11.48
CA ARG A 166 21.59 -16.01 -11.00
C ARG A 166 21.87 -15.86 -9.50
N ALA A 167 21.56 -14.68 -8.93
CA ALA A 167 21.87 -14.36 -7.54
C ALA A 167 20.69 -14.65 -6.60
N GLU A 168 19.45 -14.47 -7.07
CA GLU A 168 18.26 -14.40 -6.23
C GLU A 168 17.06 -15.11 -6.85
N GLN A 169 16.21 -15.71 -6.01
CA GLN A 169 14.94 -16.31 -6.41
C GLN A 169 13.94 -15.23 -6.82
N ALA A 170 12.95 -15.58 -7.66
CA ALA A 170 11.86 -14.67 -7.97
C ALA A 170 11.05 -14.33 -6.70
N TYR A 171 10.65 -13.07 -6.55
CA TYR A 171 9.84 -12.61 -5.42
C TYR A 171 8.98 -11.40 -5.80
N TYR A 172 8.03 -11.06 -4.93
CA TYR A 172 7.23 -9.84 -5.04
C TYR A 172 7.61 -8.86 -3.93
N GLU A 173 7.80 -7.60 -4.31
CA GLU A 173 8.01 -6.47 -3.40
C GLU A 173 6.72 -5.67 -3.26
N VAL A 174 6.40 -5.26 -2.03
CA VAL A 174 5.32 -4.32 -1.75
C VAL A 174 5.82 -2.90 -2.02
N VAL A 175 5.21 -2.22 -2.98
CA VAL A 175 5.59 -0.86 -3.36
C VAL A 175 5.13 0.13 -2.30
N GLY A 176 6.08 0.91 -1.77
CA GLY A 176 5.78 1.94 -0.77
C GLY A 176 5.30 1.36 0.54
N GLN A 177 6.09 0.45 1.15
CA GLN A 177 5.73 -0.24 2.40
C GLN A 177 5.30 0.68 3.55
N GLU A 178 5.78 1.93 3.57
CA GLU A 178 5.41 2.93 4.58
C GLU A 178 4.18 3.77 4.18
N ILE A 179 3.55 3.51 3.04
CA ILE A 179 2.41 4.28 2.52
C ILE A 179 1.14 3.48 2.71
N VAL A 180 0.27 3.95 3.61
CA VAL A 180 -1.03 3.36 3.87
C VAL A 180 -2.10 4.24 3.21
N ARG A 181 -3.00 3.62 2.44
CA ARG A 181 -4.04 4.34 1.69
C ARG A 181 -5.42 3.80 2.03
N VAL A 182 -6.39 4.70 2.12
CA VAL A 182 -7.81 4.34 2.09
C VAL A 182 -8.38 4.86 0.76
N ALA A 183 -8.84 3.95 -0.09
CA ALA A 183 -9.37 4.30 -1.40
C ALA A 183 -10.85 4.66 -1.32
N VAL A 184 -11.21 5.79 -1.93
CA VAL A 184 -12.57 6.33 -1.92
C VAL A 184 -12.99 6.77 -3.31
N LYS A 185 -14.29 6.92 -3.52
CA LYS A 185 -14.82 7.57 -4.73
C LYS A 185 -14.35 9.03 -4.77
N PRO A 186 -14.21 9.63 -5.97
CA PRO A 186 -13.84 11.03 -6.10
C PRO A 186 -14.71 11.95 -5.23
N SER A 187 -14.07 12.95 -4.62
CA SER A 187 -14.70 13.96 -3.75
C SER A 187 -15.25 13.45 -2.41
N VAL A 188 -15.04 12.17 -2.05
CA VAL A 188 -15.40 11.66 -0.72
C VAL A 188 -14.29 11.97 0.28
N ALA A 189 -14.64 12.67 1.36
CA ALA A 189 -13.74 12.83 2.51
C ALA A 189 -13.88 11.66 3.50
N GLY A 190 -12.81 11.38 4.22
CA GLY A 190 -12.86 10.55 5.43
C GLY A 190 -13.41 11.34 6.62
N THR A 191 -14.07 10.64 7.53
CA THR A 191 -14.55 11.20 8.80
C THR A 191 -13.62 10.80 9.92
N ILE A 192 -13.40 11.69 10.89
CA ILE A 192 -12.57 11.45 12.06
C ILE A 192 -13.47 11.38 13.29
N THR A 193 -13.47 10.24 13.97
CA THR A 193 -14.14 10.09 15.28
C THR A 193 -13.08 9.80 16.33
N SER A 194 -12.82 10.76 17.21
CA SER A 194 -11.65 10.77 18.09
C SER A 194 -10.36 10.68 17.26
N ASP A 195 -9.72 9.51 17.22
CA ASP A 195 -8.51 9.26 16.42
C ASP A 195 -8.79 8.27 15.27
N GLU A 196 -10.00 7.72 15.16
CA GLU A 196 -10.32 6.70 14.15
C GLU A 196 -10.79 7.34 12.85
N VAL A 197 -10.22 6.87 11.74
CA VAL A 197 -10.63 7.24 10.38
C VAL A 197 -11.72 6.30 9.90
N GLY A 198 -12.87 6.88 9.56
CA GLY A 198 -13.99 6.20 8.92
C GLY A 198 -14.21 6.69 7.49
N VAL A 199 -14.83 5.83 6.68
CA VAL A 199 -15.39 6.20 5.38
C VAL A 199 -16.79 5.59 5.29
N PRO A 200 -17.83 6.38 4.94
CA PRO A 200 -19.16 5.83 4.69
C PRO A 200 -19.11 4.76 3.60
N PRO A 201 -19.73 3.57 3.77
CA PRO A 201 -19.63 2.47 2.80
C PRO A 201 -19.95 2.84 1.33
N PRO A 202 -20.93 3.71 1.03
CA PRO A 202 -21.19 4.13 -0.35
C PRO A 202 -20.03 4.89 -1.00
N GLY A 203 -19.13 5.48 -0.19
CA GLY A 203 -17.98 6.26 -0.61
C GLY A 203 -16.67 5.46 -0.68
N LEU A 204 -16.57 4.30 -0.02
CA LEU A 204 -15.39 3.44 -0.07
C LEU A 204 -15.23 2.83 -1.48
N LYS A 205 -14.02 2.84 -2.02
CA LYS A 205 -13.68 2.15 -3.28
C LYS A 205 -12.86 0.90 -2.96
N ARG A 206 -13.38 -0.27 -3.33
CA ARG A 206 -12.66 -1.54 -3.24
C ARG A 206 -12.11 -1.92 -4.61
N PHE A 207 -10.96 -2.56 -4.62
CA PHE A 207 -10.33 -3.07 -5.85
C PHE A 207 -10.34 -4.59 -5.84
N SER A 208 -10.54 -5.18 -7.02
CA SER A 208 -10.36 -6.62 -7.26
C SER A 208 -8.98 -6.92 -7.86
N TYR A 209 -8.07 -5.95 -7.80
CA TYR A 209 -6.73 -6.01 -8.39
C TYR A 209 -5.77 -5.03 -7.72
N VAL A 210 -4.48 -5.27 -7.91
CA VAL A 210 -3.41 -4.29 -7.69
C VAL A 210 -2.59 -4.17 -8.97
N VAL A 211 -2.03 -2.99 -9.21
CA VAL A 211 -1.01 -2.82 -10.26
C VAL A 211 0.22 -3.64 -9.88
N GLU A 212 0.74 -4.37 -10.86
CA GLU A 212 1.96 -5.16 -10.76
C GLU A 212 2.92 -4.71 -11.86
N GLY A 213 4.12 -4.29 -11.47
CA GLY A 213 5.20 -3.96 -12.40
C GLY A 213 6.25 -5.06 -12.47
N ASP A 214 6.78 -5.35 -13.66
CA ASP A 214 7.94 -6.24 -13.84
C ASP A 214 9.25 -5.47 -13.67
N ALA A 215 9.98 -5.74 -12.59
CA ALA A 215 11.24 -5.08 -12.25
C ALA A 215 12.40 -5.43 -13.20
N SER A 216 12.23 -6.34 -14.17
CA SER A 216 13.23 -6.62 -15.21
C SER A 216 13.39 -5.50 -16.24
N GLY A 217 12.37 -4.62 -16.34
CA GLY A 217 12.29 -3.51 -17.29
C GLY A 217 12.04 -2.17 -16.60
N LEU A 218 12.47 -1.07 -17.24
CA LEU A 218 12.29 0.27 -16.70
C LEU A 218 10.82 0.67 -16.60
N ASP A 219 9.99 0.23 -17.56
CA ASP A 219 8.55 0.54 -17.55
C ASP A 219 7.84 -0.13 -16.38
N GLY A 220 8.15 -1.40 -16.09
CA GLY A 220 7.58 -2.09 -14.95
C GLY A 220 7.96 -1.47 -13.60
N LEU A 221 9.19 -0.96 -13.45
CA LEU A 221 9.60 -0.25 -12.22
C LEU A 221 8.74 0.99 -11.92
N VAL A 222 8.21 1.67 -12.94
CA VAL A 222 7.49 2.94 -12.76
C VAL A 222 5.97 2.78 -12.76
N GLU A 223 5.43 1.68 -13.29
CA GLU A 223 3.99 1.44 -13.42
C GLU A 223 3.25 1.51 -12.10
N SER A 224 3.71 0.77 -11.09
CA SER A 224 3.08 0.70 -9.77
C SER A 224 3.02 2.06 -9.07
N MET A 225 4.06 2.88 -9.24
CA MET A 225 4.11 4.25 -8.71
C MET A 225 3.22 5.21 -9.50
N ARG A 226 3.08 5.00 -10.81
CA ARG A 226 2.18 5.77 -11.67
C ARG A 226 0.72 5.35 -11.53
N GLU A 227 0.48 4.19 -10.92
CA GLU A 227 -0.81 3.50 -10.86
C GLU A 227 -1.42 3.24 -12.26
N ALA A 228 -0.54 3.05 -13.25
CA ALA A 228 -0.91 2.61 -14.59
C ALA A 228 -1.00 1.09 -14.64
N SER A 229 -1.95 0.53 -15.40
CA SER A 229 -2.14 -0.92 -15.52
C SER A 229 -1.86 -1.42 -16.94
N ALA A 230 -0.87 -0.83 -17.62
CA ALA A 230 -0.64 -1.14 -19.04
C ALA A 230 0.14 -2.44 -19.24
N PHE A 231 0.95 -2.87 -18.27
CA PHE A 231 1.77 -4.09 -18.37
C PHE A 231 1.21 -5.23 -17.54
N GLY A 232 0.71 -4.96 -16.32
CA GLY A 232 0.34 -6.03 -15.42
C GLY A 232 -0.58 -5.62 -14.29
N VAL A 233 -1.39 -6.59 -13.86
CA VAL A 233 -2.15 -6.53 -12.63
C VAL A 233 -2.10 -7.88 -11.94
N ALA A 234 -2.03 -7.87 -10.61
CA ALA A 234 -2.33 -9.04 -9.79
C ALA A 234 -3.80 -8.96 -9.36
N HIS A 235 -4.58 -9.98 -9.72
CA HIS A 235 -5.97 -10.09 -9.30
C HIS A 235 -6.06 -10.48 -7.83
N ILE A 236 -7.00 -9.86 -7.12
CA ILE A 236 -7.32 -10.23 -5.74
C ILE A 236 -8.39 -11.31 -5.78
N GLU A 237 -8.12 -12.41 -5.10
CA GLU A 237 -9.08 -13.50 -5.01
C GLU A 237 -10.19 -13.18 -4.01
N PRO A 238 -11.47 -13.41 -4.37
CA PRO A 238 -12.61 -13.10 -3.51
C PRO A 238 -12.77 -14.20 -2.45
N LEU A 239 -11.77 -14.35 -1.59
CA LEU A 239 -11.83 -15.27 -0.46
C LEU A 239 -12.94 -14.83 0.49
N ASN A 240 -13.49 -15.77 1.26
CA ASN A 240 -14.59 -15.48 2.18
C ASN A 240 -14.46 -16.34 3.44
N VAL A 241 -15.39 -16.19 4.38
CA VAL A 241 -15.35 -16.90 5.67
C VAL A 241 -15.26 -18.43 5.52
N GLY A 242 -15.87 -18.98 4.47
CA GLY A 242 -15.91 -20.41 4.17
C GLY A 242 -14.83 -20.89 3.20
N LEU A 243 -13.91 -20.04 2.79
CA LEU A 243 -12.86 -20.39 1.81
C LEU A 243 -11.52 -19.79 2.23
N ASP A 244 -10.65 -20.65 2.74
CA ASP A 244 -9.28 -20.29 3.10
C ASP A 244 -8.37 -20.13 1.88
N LEU A 245 -7.32 -19.31 2.00
CA LEU A 245 -6.30 -19.17 0.96
C LEU A 245 -5.68 -20.52 0.56
N PHE A 246 -5.31 -21.37 1.52
CA PHE A 246 -4.63 -22.63 1.22
C PHE A 246 -5.59 -23.61 0.53
N GLU A 247 -6.83 -23.67 0.98
CA GLU A 247 -7.89 -24.48 0.36
C GLU A 247 -8.20 -24.00 -1.06
N PHE A 248 -8.30 -22.69 -1.27
CA PHE A 248 -8.50 -22.09 -2.58
C PHE A 248 -7.41 -22.50 -3.56
N TRP A 249 -6.14 -22.36 -3.15
CA TRP A 249 -5.00 -22.73 -3.96
C TRP A 249 -4.99 -24.23 -4.27
N GLN A 250 -5.34 -25.07 -3.28
CA GLN A 250 -5.39 -26.50 -3.48
C GLN A 250 -6.50 -26.95 -4.43
N ALA A 251 -7.70 -26.36 -4.32
CA ALA A 251 -8.85 -26.68 -5.16
C ALA A 251 -8.66 -26.21 -6.61
N ASN A 252 -7.80 -25.21 -6.84
CA ASN A 252 -7.59 -24.62 -8.16
C ASN A 252 -6.20 -24.85 -8.76
N LYS A 253 -5.47 -25.86 -8.27
CA LYS A 253 -4.14 -26.22 -8.81
C LYS A 253 -4.18 -26.41 -10.32
N ASN A 254 -3.21 -25.82 -11.02
CA ASN A 254 -3.02 -25.94 -12.47
C ASN A 254 -4.24 -25.48 -13.31
N ARG A 255 -5.05 -24.56 -12.78
CA ARG A 255 -6.17 -23.94 -13.51
C ARG A 255 -5.85 -22.49 -13.82
N ASP A 256 -6.24 -22.06 -15.01
CA ASP A 256 -6.30 -20.64 -15.32
C ASP A 256 -7.58 -20.06 -14.69
N LEU A 257 -7.40 -19.23 -13.66
CA LEU A 257 -8.48 -18.50 -12.99
C LEU A 257 -8.51 -17.02 -13.39
N HIS A 258 -7.58 -16.57 -14.22
CA HIS A 258 -7.30 -15.15 -14.44
C HIS A 258 -7.72 -14.69 -15.83
N SER A 259 -7.55 -15.55 -16.85
CA SER A 259 -7.89 -15.19 -18.22
C SER A 259 -9.38 -14.86 -18.34
N GLY A 260 -9.67 -13.68 -18.89
CA GLY A 260 -11.03 -13.16 -19.04
C GLY A 260 -11.59 -12.44 -17.81
N ARG A 261 -10.86 -12.34 -16.69
CA ARG A 261 -11.29 -11.46 -15.58
C ARG A 261 -11.24 -10.01 -16.03
N THR A 262 -12.32 -9.28 -15.77
CA THR A 262 -12.41 -7.84 -16.00
C THR A 262 -12.30 -7.09 -14.69
N PHE A 263 -11.75 -5.88 -14.73
CA PHE A 263 -11.64 -4.98 -13.59
C PHE A 263 -11.84 -3.53 -14.05
N GLU A 264 -12.24 -2.66 -13.12
CA GLU A 264 -12.30 -1.23 -13.37
C GLU A 264 -10.89 -0.64 -13.24
N ALA A 265 -10.22 -0.39 -14.36
CA ALA A 265 -8.90 0.23 -14.35
C ALA A 265 -8.96 1.65 -13.76
N ARG A 266 -7.88 2.05 -13.08
CA ARG A 266 -7.64 3.45 -12.71
C ARG A 266 -7.46 4.28 -13.98
N LEU A 267 -8.11 5.44 -14.03
CA LEU A 267 -8.09 6.33 -15.18
C LEU A 267 -7.28 7.58 -14.84
N LEU A 268 -6.28 7.90 -15.65
CA LEU A 268 -5.57 9.18 -15.53
C LEU A 268 -6.47 10.32 -16.02
N ARG A 269 -6.46 11.44 -15.29
CA ARG A 269 -7.14 12.66 -15.71
C ARG A 269 -6.32 13.31 -16.82
N HIS A 270 -6.97 13.53 -17.98
CA HIS A 270 -6.40 14.26 -19.11
C HIS A 270 -6.55 15.77 -18.93
#